data_AF-A0A660U8T2-F1
#
_entry.id   AF-A0A660U8T2-F1
#
_cell.length_a   1.000
_cell.length_b   1.000
_cell.length_c   1.000
_cell.angle_alpha   90.00
_cell.angle_beta   90.00
_cell.angle_gamma   90.00
#
_symmetry.space_group_name_H-M   'P 1'
#
loop_
_entity.id
_entity.type
_entity.pdbx_description
1 polymer ?
#
loop_
_entity_poly.entity_id
_entity_poly.type
_entity_poly.pdbx_seq_one_letter_code
_entity_poly.pdbx_strand_id
1 'polypeptide(L)'
;MCKGKKRESLEKLKTVLDVDPNNKKAGLLYRKLKSEMEASKKIVTRDMINRAKQLYNQGVEFYKKEDLKDAISKWKEAISIYPDFVEARISLAKAETKLRNLKLIEAGKGQAESESISIAIKRHYIDGLNYYMSGLYKEAISEWKELLKLNPEDESFKKRIYQNIKRAEQRLEMRG
;
A
#
# COMPACT_ATOMS: atom_id res chain seq x y z
N MET A 1 1.43 15.06 7.79
CA MET A 1 2.83 14.61 7.53
C MET A 1 3.56 14.03 8.77
N CYS A 2 2.90 13.75 9.91
CA CYS A 2 3.61 13.45 11.17
C CYS A 2 3.83 11.97 11.53
N LYS A 3 3.08 11.02 10.94
CA LYS A 3 3.14 9.59 11.35
C LYS A 3 4.47 8.89 11.03
N GLY A 4 5.09 9.23 9.90
CA GLY A 4 6.38 8.65 9.50
C GLY A 4 7.53 9.07 10.40
N LYS A 5 7.59 10.37 10.75
CA LYS A 5 8.61 10.93 11.64
C LYS A 5 8.54 10.33 13.05
N LYS A 6 7.33 10.14 13.60
CA LYS A 6 7.15 9.53 14.93
C LYS A 6 7.64 8.07 14.99
N ARG A 7 7.43 7.28 13.93
CA ARG A 7 7.90 5.89 13.87
C ARG A 7 9.43 5.81 13.82
N GLU A 8 10.06 6.64 12.99
CA GLU A 8 11.52 6.72 12.89
C GLU A 8 12.17 7.14 14.21
N SER A 9 11.57 8.14 14.88
CA SER A 9 12.02 8.59 16.20
C SER A 9 11.89 7.49 17.27
N LEU A 10 10.86 6.63 17.19
CA LEU A 10 10.70 5.52 18.13
C LEU A 10 11.80 4.46 17.96
N GLU A 11 12.14 4.11 16.72
CA GLU A 11 13.23 3.16 16.42
C GLU A 11 14.59 3.70 16.91
N LYS A 12 14.88 4.98 16.65
CA LYS A 12 16.12 5.63 17.16
C LYS A 12 16.19 5.64 18.69
N LEU A 13 15.07 5.86 19.37
CA LEU A 13 15.03 5.81 20.84
C LEU A 13 15.20 4.38 21.37
N LYS A 14 14.70 3.38 20.63
CA LYS A 14 14.90 1.97 20.95
C LYS A 14 16.37 1.59 20.89
N THR A 15 17.08 1.97 19.82
CA THR A 15 18.52 1.67 19.70
C THR A 15 19.36 2.31 20.80
N VAL A 16 19.00 3.51 21.27
CA VAL A 16 19.67 4.14 22.43
C VAL A 16 19.46 3.32 23.70
N LEU A 17 18.25 2.81 23.91
CA LEU A 17 17.91 2.00 25.08
C LEU A 17 18.47 0.58 25.02
N ASP A 18 18.69 0.04 23.81
CA ASP A 18 19.37 -1.23 23.61
C ASP A 18 20.87 -1.14 23.99
N VAL A 19 21.49 0.03 23.78
CA VAL A 19 22.90 0.30 24.15
C VAL A 19 23.05 0.76 25.61
N ASP A 20 22.15 1.61 26.08
CA ASP A 20 22.10 2.10 27.47
C ASP A 20 20.66 1.96 28.04
N PRO A 21 20.34 0.80 28.64
CA PRO A 21 19.02 0.54 29.22
C PRO A 21 18.64 1.50 30.36
N ASN A 22 19.64 2.13 30.99
CA ASN A 22 19.45 3.01 32.14
C ASN A 22 19.32 4.50 31.74
N ASN A 23 19.31 4.80 30.43
CA ASN A 23 19.13 6.16 29.93
C ASN A 23 17.72 6.69 30.25
N LYS A 24 17.59 7.36 31.40
CA LYS A 24 16.29 7.89 31.90
C LYS A 24 15.59 8.79 30.88
N LYS A 25 16.35 9.62 30.15
CA LYS A 25 15.81 10.57 29.16
C LYS A 25 15.25 9.84 27.94
N ALA A 26 15.99 8.90 27.37
CA ALA A 26 15.53 8.08 26.25
C ALA A 26 14.33 7.20 26.66
N GLY A 27 14.36 6.62 27.86
CA GLY A 27 13.28 5.76 28.37
C GLY A 27 11.97 6.50 28.60
N LEU A 28 12.02 7.76 29.06
CA LEU A 28 10.83 8.61 29.20
C LEU A 28 10.27 9.02 27.83
N LEU A 29 11.13 9.45 26.90
CA LEU A 29 10.71 9.83 25.55
C LEU A 29 10.13 8.65 24.77
N TYR A 30 10.74 7.47 24.87
CA TYR A 30 10.27 6.24 24.22
C TYR A 30 8.87 5.86 24.70
N ARG A 31 8.64 5.83 26.02
CA ARG A 31 7.32 5.51 26.59
C ARG A 31 6.24 6.52 26.18
N LYS A 32 6.56 7.82 26.24
CA LYS A 32 5.63 8.88 25.81
C LYS A 32 5.29 8.76 24.33
N LEU A 33 6.29 8.62 23.46
CA LEU A 33 6.09 8.52 22.02
C LEU A 33 5.36 7.23 21.64
N LYS A 34 5.66 6.11 22.31
CA LYS A 34 4.95 4.84 22.13
C LYS A 34 3.48 4.98 22.51
N SER A 35 3.19 5.56 23.67
CA SER A 35 1.80 5.81 24.12
C SER A 35 1.05 6.75 23.16
N GLU A 36 1.67 7.84 22.70
CA GLU A 36 1.07 8.71 21.69
C GLU A 36 0.80 7.98 20.36
N MET A 37 1.69 7.09 19.94
CA MET A 37 1.50 6.32 18.71
C MET A 37 0.41 5.25 18.87
N GLU A 38 0.34 4.58 20.02
CA GLU A 38 -0.73 3.63 20.35
C GLU A 38 -2.08 4.34 20.47
N ALA A 39 -2.14 5.50 21.11
CA ALA A 39 -3.31 6.36 21.15
C ALA A 39 -3.71 6.88 19.76
N SER A 40 -2.75 7.05 18.84
CA SER A 40 -3.01 7.40 17.44
C SER A 40 -3.33 6.21 16.53
N LYS A 41 -3.13 4.99 17.02
CA LYS A 41 -3.48 3.75 16.32
C LYS A 41 -5.00 3.65 16.43
N LYS A 42 -5.70 3.80 15.31
CA LYS A 42 -7.15 3.68 15.27
C LYS A 42 -7.49 2.27 15.77
N ILE A 43 -8.00 2.15 17.00
CA ILE A 43 -8.44 0.87 17.56
C ILE A 43 -9.59 0.41 16.69
N VAL A 44 -9.38 -0.64 15.90
CA VAL A 44 -10.43 -1.21 15.05
C VAL A 44 -11.23 -2.16 15.93
N THR A 45 -12.43 -1.74 16.33
CA THR A 45 -13.33 -2.55 17.14
C THR A 45 -14.04 -3.61 16.29
N ARG A 46 -14.65 -4.62 16.93
CA ARG A 46 -15.47 -5.62 16.25
C ARG A 46 -16.57 -4.99 15.39
N ASP A 47 -17.22 -3.94 15.89
CA ASP A 47 -18.26 -3.21 15.15
C ASP A 47 -17.69 -2.49 13.93
N MET A 48 -16.49 -1.92 14.04
CA MET A 48 -15.79 -1.32 12.90
C MET A 48 -15.43 -2.37 11.84
N ILE A 49 -14.99 -3.57 12.25
CA ILE A 49 -14.74 -4.68 11.33
C ILE A 49 -16.04 -5.09 10.62
N ASN A 50 -17.14 -5.25 11.36
CA ASN A 50 -18.43 -5.61 10.78
C ASN A 50 -18.92 -4.55 9.78
N ARG A 51 -18.80 -3.26 10.13
CA ARG A 51 -19.12 -2.15 9.23
C ARG A 51 -18.24 -2.16 7.97
N ALA A 52 -16.95 -2.43 8.11
CA ALA A 52 -16.04 -2.55 6.97
C ALA A 52 -16.44 -3.72 6.05
N LYS A 53 -16.85 -4.87 6.62
CA LYS A 53 -17.37 -6.02 5.85
C LYS A 53 -18.68 -5.69 5.11
N GLN A 54 -19.59 -4.96 5.73
CA GLN A 54 -20.82 -4.50 5.08
C GLN A 54 -20.52 -3.58 3.88
N LEU A 55 -19.65 -2.59 4.07
CA LEU A 55 -19.18 -1.72 2.97
C LEU A 55 -18.48 -2.52 1.86
N TYR A 56 -17.69 -3.52 2.24
CA TYR A 56 -17.08 -4.42 1.26
C TYR A 56 -18.12 -5.16 0.41
N ASN A 57 -19.15 -5.72 1.04
CA ASN A 57 -20.22 -6.42 0.34
C ASN A 57 -21.01 -5.49 -0.58
N GLN A 58 -21.31 -4.26 -0.13
CA GLN A 58 -21.93 -3.24 -1.00
C GLN A 58 -21.04 -2.95 -2.22
N GLY A 59 -19.73 -2.81 -2.03
CA GLY A 59 -18.81 -2.64 -3.15
C GLY A 59 -18.81 -3.82 -4.12
N VAL A 60 -18.96 -5.06 -3.61
CA VAL A 60 -19.13 -6.26 -4.44
C VAL A 60 -20.45 -6.21 -5.22
N GLU A 61 -21.54 -5.75 -4.63
CA GLU A 61 -22.83 -5.58 -5.32
C GLU A 61 -22.76 -4.54 -6.44
N PHE A 62 -22.15 -3.38 -6.18
CA PHE A 62 -21.92 -2.37 -7.21
C PHE A 62 -21.02 -2.91 -8.34
N TYR A 63 -19.96 -3.65 -7.98
CA TYR A 63 -19.07 -4.26 -8.97
C TYR A 63 -19.79 -5.26 -9.88
N LYS A 64 -20.72 -6.06 -9.33
CA LYS A 64 -21.56 -6.98 -10.10
C LYS A 64 -22.50 -6.26 -11.06
N LYS A 65 -22.96 -5.06 -10.70
CA LYS A 65 -23.76 -4.16 -11.55
C LYS A 65 -22.92 -3.36 -12.55
N GLU A 66 -21.62 -3.64 -12.63
CA GLU A 66 -20.63 -2.88 -13.41
C GLU A 66 -20.47 -1.42 -13.01
N ASP A 67 -21.03 -1.00 -11.87
CA ASP A 67 -20.81 0.33 -11.32
C ASP A 67 -19.47 0.39 -10.59
N LEU A 68 -18.40 0.54 -11.38
CA LEU A 68 -17.03 0.51 -10.86
C LEU A 68 -16.73 1.70 -9.95
N LYS A 69 -17.36 2.86 -10.18
CA LYS A 69 -17.09 4.06 -9.39
C LYS A 69 -17.61 3.90 -7.97
N ASP A 70 -18.84 3.42 -7.81
CA ASP A 70 -19.42 3.18 -6.49
C ASP A 70 -18.77 1.98 -5.79
N ALA A 71 -18.40 0.93 -6.54
CA ALA A 71 -17.62 -0.19 -5.99
C ALA A 71 -16.29 0.28 -5.38
N ILE A 72 -15.52 1.09 -6.12
CA ILE A 72 -14.27 1.69 -5.67
C ILE A 72 -14.48 2.55 -4.42
N SER A 73 -15.55 3.36 -4.41
CA SER A 73 -15.90 4.22 -3.28
C SER A 73 -16.12 3.41 -2.00
N LYS A 74 -16.97 2.39 -2.07
CA LYS A 74 -17.31 1.54 -0.91
C LYS A 74 -16.11 0.74 -0.40
N TRP A 75 -15.25 0.25 -1.28
CA TRP A 75 -14.02 -0.42 -0.85
C TRP A 75 -13.00 0.54 -0.23
N LYS A 76 -12.89 1.78 -0.71
CA LYS A 76 -12.07 2.81 -0.06
C LYS A 76 -12.58 3.16 1.35
N GLU A 77 -13.90 3.26 1.52
CA GLU A 77 -14.50 3.44 2.85
C GLU A 77 -14.18 2.25 3.78
N ALA A 78 -14.34 1.01 3.29
CA ALA A 78 -14.03 -0.19 4.07
C ALA A 78 -12.56 -0.21 4.54
N ILE A 79 -11.61 0.12 3.66
CA ILE A 79 -10.17 0.17 3.97
C ILE A 79 -9.83 1.31 4.94
N SER A 80 -10.57 2.43 4.90
CA SER A 80 -10.41 3.54 5.85
C SER A 80 -10.81 3.15 7.28
N ILE A 81 -11.76 2.24 7.42
CA ILE A 81 -12.24 1.72 8.71
C ILE A 81 -11.34 0.58 9.19
N TYR A 82 -11.04 -0.38 8.32
CA TYR A 82 -10.17 -1.52 8.59
C TYR A 82 -8.99 -1.55 7.61
N PRO A 83 -7.85 -0.90 7.94
CA PRO A 83 -6.72 -0.78 7.04
C PRO A 83 -6.11 -2.11 6.60
N ASP A 84 -6.24 -3.16 7.41
CA ASP A 84 -5.70 -4.49 7.13
C ASP A 84 -6.69 -5.38 6.36
N PHE A 85 -7.77 -4.82 5.81
CA PHE A 85 -8.72 -5.56 4.99
C PHE A 85 -8.15 -5.89 3.60
N VAL A 86 -7.47 -7.03 3.51
CA VAL A 86 -6.73 -7.47 2.30
C VAL A 86 -7.68 -7.65 1.11
N GLU A 87 -8.83 -8.29 1.32
CA GLU A 87 -9.80 -8.59 0.28
C GLU A 87 -10.37 -7.30 -0.36
N ALA A 88 -10.68 -6.28 0.46
CA ALA A 88 -11.14 -4.99 -0.04
C ALA A 88 -10.06 -4.29 -0.88
N ARG A 89 -8.77 -4.45 -0.54
CA ARG A 89 -7.64 -3.88 -1.32
C ARG A 89 -7.47 -4.56 -2.67
N ILE A 90 -7.59 -5.89 -2.71
CA ILE A 90 -7.51 -6.68 -3.94
C ILE A 90 -8.66 -6.29 -4.87
N SER A 91 -9.89 -6.26 -4.34
CA SER A 91 -11.08 -5.88 -5.10
C SER A 91 -10.99 -4.44 -5.64
N LEU A 92 -10.51 -3.50 -4.81
CA LEU A 92 -10.24 -2.14 -5.23
C LEU A 92 -9.26 -2.06 -6.41
N ALA A 93 -8.11 -2.74 -6.32
CA ALA A 93 -7.13 -2.73 -7.40
C ALA A 93 -7.69 -3.31 -8.71
N LYS A 94 -8.53 -4.35 -8.61
CA LYS A 94 -9.21 -4.94 -9.76
C LYS A 94 -10.17 -3.95 -10.43
N ALA A 95 -11.01 -3.26 -9.65
CA ALA A 95 -11.95 -2.28 -10.22
C ALA A 95 -11.26 -1.03 -10.76
N GLU A 96 -10.23 -0.52 -10.09
CA GLU A 96 -9.44 0.63 -10.59
C GLU A 96 -8.78 0.28 -11.94
N THR A 97 -8.27 -0.95 -12.08
CA THR A 97 -7.72 -1.45 -13.36
C THR A 97 -8.81 -1.52 -14.43
N LYS A 98 -9.97 -2.12 -14.12
CA LYS A 98 -11.08 -2.25 -15.09
C LYS A 98 -11.57 -0.87 -15.54
N LEU A 99 -11.73 0.08 -14.61
CA LEU A 99 -12.16 1.45 -14.91
C LEU A 99 -11.14 2.20 -15.76
N ARG A 100 -9.84 2.05 -15.48
CA ARG A 100 -8.78 2.65 -16.30
C ARG A 100 -8.82 2.10 -17.73
N ASN A 101 -8.93 0.78 -17.89
CA ASN A 101 -8.96 0.14 -19.20
C ASN A 101 -10.18 0.60 -20.01
N LEU A 102 -11.36 0.69 -19.38
CA LEU A 102 -12.56 1.24 -20.03
C LEU A 102 -12.35 2.67 -20.54
N LYS A 103 -11.75 3.55 -19.72
CA LYS A 103 -11.44 4.93 -20.14
C LYS A 103 -10.45 4.99 -21.30
N LEU A 104 -9.48 4.08 -21.36
CA LEU A 104 -8.52 4.02 -22.46
C LEU A 104 -9.17 3.54 -23.76
N ILE A 105 -10.13 2.60 -23.66
CA ILE A 105 -10.95 2.16 -24.80
C ILE A 105 -11.84 3.30 -25.29
N GLU A 106 -12.55 3.99 -24.39
CA GLU A 106 -13.38 5.16 -24.71
C GLU A 106 -12.57 6.30 -25.34
N ALA A 107 -11.31 6.47 -24.93
CA ALA A 107 -10.39 7.45 -25.50
C ALA A 107 -9.79 7.04 -26.86
N GLY A 108 -10.21 5.92 -27.46
CA GLY A 108 -9.74 5.48 -28.77
C GLY A 108 -8.30 4.96 -28.81
N LYS A 109 -7.67 4.70 -27.65
CA LYS A 109 -6.26 4.27 -27.54
C LYS A 109 -6.05 2.74 -27.58
N GLY A 110 -6.90 2.01 -28.32
CA GLY A 110 -6.66 0.63 -28.80
C GLY A 110 -6.56 -0.49 -27.75
N GLN A 111 -7.44 -1.51 -27.87
CA GLN A 111 -7.47 -2.71 -27.03
C GLN A 111 -6.12 -3.45 -26.92
N ALA A 112 -5.34 -3.58 -28.01
CA ALA A 112 -4.11 -4.37 -28.01
C ALA A 112 -2.94 -3.74 -27.22
N GLU A 113 -2.82 -2.41 -27.26
CA GLU A 113 -1.79 -1.68 -26.51
C GLU A 113 -2.18 -1.56 -25.03
N SER A 114 -3.48 -1.41 -24.75
CA SER A 114 -4.06 -1.48 -23.41
C SER A 114 -3.86 -2.85 -22.74
N GLU A 115 -4.13 -3.96 -23.45
CA GLU A 115 -3.94 -5.32 -22.93
C GLU A 115 -2.46 -5.61 -22.65
N SER A 116 -1.56 -5.25 -23.56
CA SER A 116 -0.12 -5.51 -23.41
C SER A 116 0.50 -4.67 -22.28
N ILE A 117 0.12 -3.39 -22.17
CA ILE A 117 0.54 -2.51 -21.07
C ILE A 117 -0.07 -2.99 -19.74
N SER A 118 -1.33 -3.43 -19.72
CA SER A 118 -1.98 -3.94 -18.52
C SER A 118 -1.37 -5.26 -18.02
N ILE A 119 -1.06 -6.18 -18.93
CA ILE A 119 -0.41 -7.46 -18.63
C ILE A 119 1.02 -7.25 -18.17
N ALA A 120 1.81 -6.42 -18.87
CA ALA A 120 3.17 -6.09 -18.48
C ALA A 120 3.20 -5.39 -17.12
N ILE A 121 2.30 -4.43 -16.87
CA ILE A 121 2.20 -3.75 -15.57
C ILE A 121 1.85 -4.74 -14.46
N LYS A 122 0.87 -5.63 -14.68
CA LYS A 122 0.52 -6.66 -13.68
C LYS A 122 1.68 -7.61 -13.40
N ARG A 123 2.36 -8.09 -14.44
CA ARG A 123 3.47 -9.04 -14.31
C ARG A 123 4.63 -8.43 -13.53
N HIS A 124 5.18 -7.31 -13.99
CA HIS A 124 6.32 -6.64 -13.34
C HIS A 124 5.96 -6.19 -11.91
N TYR A 125 4.71 -5.80 -11.64
CA TYR A 125 4.29 -5.47 -10.27
C TYR A 125 4.22 -6.68 -9.34
N ILE A 126 3.63 -7.80 -9.80
CA ILE A 126 3.51 -9.04 -9.03
C ILE A 126 4.89 -9.67 -8.81
N ASP A 127 5.73 -9.73 -9.84
CA ASP A 127 7.08 -10.28 -9.75
C ASP A 127 7.93 -9.47 -8.78
N GLY A 128 7.89 -8.14 -8.86
CA GLY A 128 8.56 -7.28 -7.89
C GLY A 128 8.09 -7.51 -6.45
N LEU A 129 6.80 -7.76 -6.22
CA LEU A 129 6.28 -8.13 -4.89
C LEU A 129 6.75 -9.51 -4.44
N ASN A 130 6.75 -10.50 -5.34
CA ASN A 130 7.20 -11.87 -5.03
C ASN A 130 8.68 -11.91 -4.68
N TYR A 131 9.52 -11.21 -5.44
CA TYR A 131 10.93 -11.06 -5.12
C TYR A 131 11.13 -10.33 -3.79
N TYR A 132 10.38 -9.27 -3.53
CA TYR A 132 10.46 -8.54 -2.27
C TYR A 132 10.09 -9.42 -1.06
N MET A 133 9.03 -10.22 -1.17
CA MET A 133 8.61 -11.16 -0.12
C MET A 133 9.65 -12.27 0.10
N SER A 134 10.32 -12.69 -0.97
CA SER A 134 11.40 -13.70 -0.94
C SER A 134 12.74 -13.12 -0.44
N GLY A 135 12.78 -11.82 -0.12
CA GLY A 135 14.00 -11.14 0.32
C GLY A 135 15.01 -10.84 -0.79
N LEU A 136 14.62 -11.05 -2.05
CA LEU A 136 15.36 -10.76 -3.26
C LEU A 136 15.13 -9.29 -3.65
N TYR A 137 15.69 -8.39 -2.84
CA TYR A 137 15.37 -6.96 -2.91
C TYR A 137 15.94 -6.28 -4.17
N LYS A 138 17.07 -6.75 -4.72
CA LYS A 138 17.66 -6.18 -5.95
C LYS A 138 16.76 -6.47 -7.16
N GLU A 139 16.27 -7.69 -7.24
CA GLU A 139 15.36 -8.21 -8.26
C GLU A 139 14.03 -7.48 -8.18
N ALA A 140 13.48 -7.30 -6.96
CA ALA A 140 12.28 -6.51 -6.73
C ALA A 140 12.39 -5.05 -7.24
N ILE A 141 13.51 -4.39 -6.96
CA ILE A 141 13.78 -3.02 -7.42
C ILE A 141 13.86 -2.98 -8.96
N SER A 142 14.50 -3.98 -9.58
CA SER A 142 14.63 -4.06 -11.03
C SER A 142 13.26 -4.13 -11.71
N GLU A 143 12.39 -5.04 -11.27
CA GLU A 143 11.03 -5.19 -11.81
C GLU A 143 10.21 -3.90 -11.69
N TRP A 144 10.29 -3.23 -10.55
CA TRP A 144 9.59 -1.96 -10.33
C TRP A 144 10.17 -0.77 -11.11
N LYS A 145 11.46 -0.79 -11.47
CA LYS A 145 12.06 0.21 -12.37
C LYS A 145 11.58 0.02 -13.80
N GLU A 146 11.51 -1.22 -14.30
CA GLU A 146 10.93 -1.50 -15.62
C GLU A 146 9.48 -1.04 -15.69
N LEU A 147 8.72 -1.26 -14.63
CA LEU A 147 7.34 -0.79 -14.50
C LEU A 147 7.19 0.74 -14.65
N LEU A 148 8.17 1.52 -14.18
CA LEU A 148 8.18 2.98 -14.30
C LEU A 148 8.56 3.45 -15.71
N LYS A 149 9.36 2.68 -16.46
CA LYS A 149 9.70 3.00 -17.86
C LYS A 149 8.50 2.91 -18.79
N LEU A 150 7.50 2.10 -18.44
CA LEU A 150 6.21 2.02 -19.14
C LEU A 150 5.37 3.32 -19.00
N ASN A 151 5.90 4.32 -18.31
CA ASN A 151 5.36 5.67 -18.15
C ASN A 151 3.86 5.70 -17.78
N PRO A 152 3.47 5.06 -16.66
CA PRO A 152 2.05 4.98 -16.29
C PRO A 152 1.48 6.39 -16.02
N GLU A 153 0.39 6.78 -16.68
CA GLU A 153 -0.20 8.13 -16.51
C GLU A 153 -0.69 8.42 -15.06
N ASP A 154 -0.85 7.39 -14.22
CA ASP A 154 -1.30 7.53 -12.83
C ASP A 154 -0.14 7.88 -11.88
N GLU A 155 -0.09 9.14 -11.44
CA GLU A 155 0.90 9.65 -10.48
C GLU A 155 0.82 9.00 -9.09
N SER A 156 -0.38 8.60 -8.65
CA SER A 156 -0.55 7.86 -7.39
C SER A 156 0.07 6.47 -7.50
N PHE A 157 -0.08 5.83 -8.66
CA PHE A 157 0.56 4.57 -8.96
C PHE A 157 2.09 4.71 -8.96
N LYS A 158 2.65 5.67 -9.71
CA LYS A 158 4.11 5.96 -9.69
C LYS A 158 4.62 6.15 -8.26
N LYS A 159 3.94 6.96 -7.46
CA LYS A 159 4.31 7.23 -6.06
C LYS A 159 4.34 5.96 -5.22
N ARG A 160 3.42 5.02 -5.44
CA ARG A 160 3.41 3.72 -4.75
C ARG A 160 4.60 2.85 -5.18
N ILE A 161 4.97 2.84 -6.46
CA ILE A 161 6.14 2.11 -6.96
C ILE A 161 7.43 2.67 -6.37
N TYR A 162 7.59 4.01 -6.35
CA TYR A 162 8.72 4.65 -5.68
C TYR A 162 8.81 4.30 -4.19
N GLN A 163 7.68 4.21 -3.49
CA GLN A 163 7.66 3.79 -2.09
C GLN A 163 8.10 2.32 -1.90
N ASN A 164 7.73 1.44 -2.83
CA ASN A 164 8.14 0.05 -2.80
C ASN A 164 9.64 -0.08 -3.05
N ILE A 165 10.18 0.60 -4.07
CA ILE A 165 11.62 0.67 -4.36
C ILE A 165 12.38 1.15 -3.12
N LYS A 166 11.97 2.28 -2.53
CA LYS A 166 12.62 2.83 -1.34
C LYS A 166 12.65 1.87 -0.16
N ARG A 167 11.58 1.08 0.04
CA ARG A 167 11.54 0.07 1.11
C ARG A 167 12.48 -1.10 0.81
N ALA A 168 12.59 -1.52 -0.44
CA ALA A 168 13.52 -2.56 -0.85
C ALA A 168 14.98 -2.12 -0.71
N GLU A 169 15.29 -0.87 -1.07
CA GLU A 169 16.62 -0.28 -0.87
C GLU A 169 17.02 -0.29 0.61
N GLN A 170 16.14 0.19 1.50
CA GLN A 170 16.38 0.15 2.94
C GLN A 170 16.61 -1.27 3.47
N ARG A 171 15.87 -2.26 2.95
CA ARG A 171 16.01 -3.67 3.33
C ARG A 171 17.30 -4.30 2.81
N LEU A 172 17.75 -3.86 1.64
CA LEU A 172 19.02 -4.27 1.06
C LEU A 172 20.19 -3.69 1.85
N GLU A 173 20.13 -2.41 2.23
CA GLU A 173 21.12 -1.73 3.07
C GLU A 173 21.23 -2.35 4.47
N MET A 174 20.13 -2.80 5.07
CA MET A 174 20.14 -3.50 6.36
C MET A 174 20.70 -4.94 6.30
N ARG A 175 20.93 -5.48 5.09
CA ARG A 175 21.43 -6.84 4.86
C ARG A 175 22.89 -6.91 4.37
N GLY A 176 23.47 -5.77 3.98
CA GLY A 176 24.89 -5.63 3.67
C GLY A 176 25.67 -5.22 4.89
#